data_AF-M5E087-F1
#
_entry.id   AF-M5E087-F1
#
_cell.length_a   1.000
_cell.length_b   1.000
_cell.length_c   1.000
_cell.angle_alpha   90.00
_cell.angle_beta   90.00
_cell.angle_gamma   90.00
#
_symmetry.space_group_name_H-M   'P 1'
#
loop_
_entity.id
_entity.type
_entity.pdbx_description
1 polymer ?
#
loop_
_entity_poly.entity_id
_entity_poly.type
_entity_poly.pdbx_seq_one_letter_code
_entity_poly.pdbx_strand_id
1 'polypeptide(L)'
;MLNKSQSISVRLSAEDYDYLMHIEQNGAVTQSEKVRELIRMTREQIGTQSFTRAYLCASDAVAPYRALSKDIPDTRSDIVDGILDFIDEAAAAVQATEKNDQFVSQLEQRLLPVSENLLARLLPSFLQSQTAQLANAENITPRAERIRHLIAQLQTPIRKE
;
A
#
# COMPACT_ATOMS: atom_id res chain seq x y z
N MET A 1 21.99 6.99 -27.38
CA MET A 1 21.76 8.41 -27.73
C MET A 1 21.99 9.24 -26.47
N LEU A 2 22.91 10.20 -26.50
CA LEU A 2 23.18 11.09 -25.35
C LEU A 2 21.92 11.93 -25.07
N ASN A 3 21.31 11.75 -23.89
CA ASN A 3 20.25 12.62 -23.38
C ASN A 3 20.79 14.05 -23.29
N LYS A 4 20.43 14.92 -24.24
CA LYS A 4 20.75 16.35 -24.18
C LYS A 4 19.91 16.98 -23.07
N SER A 5 20.56 17.57 -22.08
CA SER A 5 19.90 18.44 -21.10
C SER A 5 19.25 19.62 -21.81
N GLN A 6 17.95 19.87 -21.55
CA GLN A 6 17.24 21.05 -22.03
C GLN A 6 17.29 22.14 -20.97
N SER A 7 17.64 23.37 -21.37
CA SER A 7 17.63 24.54 -20.50
C SER A 7 16.23 25.16 -20.46
N ILE A 8 15.74 25.49 -19.27
CA ILE A 8 14.48 26.20 -19.06
C ILE A 8 14.74 27.50 -18.31
N SER A 9 13.92 28.53 -18.55
CA SER A 9 13.91 29.79 -17.81
C SER A 9 12.52 29.98 -17.22
N VAL A 10 12.44 30.24 -15.91
CA VAL A 10 11.20 30.33 -15.16
C VAL A 10 11.22 31.59 -14.30
N ARG A 11 10.08 32.27 -14.20
CA ARG A 11 9.89 33.40 -13.28
C ARG A 11 9.26 32.89 -11.99
N LEU A 12 9.90 33.19 -10.87
CA LEU A 12 9.43 32.85 -9.52
C LEU A 12 8.93 34.12 -8.83
N SER A 13 8.00 33.96 -7.88
CA SER A 13 7.73 35.03 -6.93
C SER A 13 8.97 35.27 -6.05
N ALA A 14 9.05 36.43 -5.38
CA ALA A 14 10.15 36.71 -4.48
C ALA A 14 10.25 35.67 -3.35
N GLU A 15 9.09 35.27 -2.81
CA GLU A 15 8.99 34.26 -1.75
C GLU A 15 9.48 32.87 -2.22
N ASP A 16 9.08 32.43 -3.41
CA ASP A 16 9.51 31.14 -3.97
C ASP A 16 11.02 31.13 -4.30
N TYR A 17 11.54 32.26 -4.75
CA TYR A 17 12.97 32.41 -5.01
C TYR A 17 13.78 32.33 -3.73
N ASP A 18 13.36 33.04 -2.69
CA ASP A 18 13.99 33.00 -1.37
C ASP A 18 13.94 31.59 -0.80
N TYR A 19 12.79 30.92 -0.86
CA TYR A 19 12.66 29.52 -0.47
C TYR A 19 13.64 28.61 -1.21
N LEU A 20 13.72 28.72 -2.54
CA LEU A 20 14.66 27.94 -3.36
C LEU A 20 16.11 28.14 -2.90
N MET A 21 16.49 29.36 -2.50
CA MET A 21 17.86 29.65 -2.07
C MET A 21 18.22 28.98 -0.73
N HIS A 22 17.26 28.75 0.16
CA HIS A 22 17.46 28.12 1.46
C HIS A 22 17.60 26.58 1.42
N ILE A 23 17.39 25.95 0.26
CA ILE A 23 17.50 24.49 0.14
C ILE A 23 18.97 24.07 0.09
N GLU A 24 19.47 23.41 1.13
CA GLU A 24 20.87 22.91 1.19
C GLU A 24 20.98 21.38 1.12
N GLN A 25 19.87 20.69 0.81
CA GLN A 25 19.83 19.23 0.81
C GLN A 25 20.70 18.63 -0.30
N ASN A 26 21.38 17.52 0.02
CA ASN A 26 22.16 16.68 -0.89
C ASN A 26 23.26 17.41 -1.69
N GLY A 27 23.79 18.50 -1.16
CA GLY A 27 24.91 19.23 -1.77
C GLY A 27 24.53 20.04 -3.01
N ALA A 28 23.23 20.37 -3.19
CA ALA A 28 22.79 21.25 -4.26
C ALA A 28 23.28 22.69 -4.02
N VAL A 29 24.27 23.14 -4.79
CA VAL A 29 24.89 24.46 -4.62
C VAL A 29 24.29 25.46 -5.60
N THR A 30 24.10 25.06 -6.85
CA THR A 30 23.59 25.94 -7.91
C THR A 30 22.07 25.95 -7.96
N GLN A 31 21.48 27.04 -8.47
CA GLN A 31 20.03 27.16 -8.65
C GLN A 31 19.45 25.98 -9.46
N SER A 32 20.14 25.57 -10.52
CA SER A 32 19.72 24.43 -11.36
C SER A 32 19.83 23.09 -10.64
N GLU A 33 20.72 22.93 -9.66
CA GLU A 33 20.77 21.74 -8.80
C GLU A 33 19.62 21.76 -7.80
N LYS A 34 19.34 22.90 -7.17
CA LYS A 34 18.24 23.04 -6.21
C LYS A 34 16.88 22.79 -6.87
N VAL A 35 16.68 23.29 -8.11
CA VAL A 35 15.47 22.99 -8.90
C VAL A 35 15.41 21.50 -9.29
N ARG A 36 16.53 20.89 -9.71
CA ARG A 36 16.56 19.44 -9.98
C ARG A 36 16.23 18.62 -8.74
N GLU A 37 16.70 19.07 -7.58
CA GLU A 37 16.44 18.43 -6.30
C GLU A 37 14.98 18.56 -5.89
N LEU A 38 14.38 19.76 -6.01
CA LEU A 38 12.94 19.92 -5.83
C LEU A 38 12.13 19.04 -6.78
N ILE A 39 12.51 18.95 -8.05
CA ILE A 39 11.84 18.05 -9.01
C ILE A 39 12.03 16.59 -8.61
N ARG A 40 13.19 16.21 -8.08
CA ARG A 40 13.46 14.86 -7.57
C ARG A 40 12.60 14.55 -6.35
N MET A 41 12.61 15.41 -5.34
CA MET A 41 11.77 15.31 -4.14
C MET A 41 10.29 15.30 -4.50
N THR A 42 9.88 16.14 -5.45
CA THR A 42 8.52 16.17 -5.97
C THR A 42 8.21 14.90 -6.73
N ARG A 43 9.12 14.32 -7.52
CA ARG A 43 8.92 13.00 -8.13
C ARG A 43 8.93 11.86 -7.12
N GLU A 44 9.55 12.05 -5.98
CA GLU A 44 9.51 11.12 -4.85
C GLU A 44 8.20 11.26 -4.07
N GLN A 45 7.64 12.48 -3.93
CA GLN A 45 6.36 12.76 -3.29
C GLN A 45 5.13 12.51 -4.20
N ILE A 46 5.21 12.84 -5.49
CA ILE A 46 4.18 12.64 -6.52
C ILE A 46 4.28 11.22 -7.12
N GLY A 47 5.36 10.49 -6.85
CA GLY A 47 5.78 9.29 -7.56
C GLY A 47 5.02 8.01 -7.25
N THR A 48 3.71 7.99 -7.48
CA THR A 48 2.91 6.77 -7.42
C THR A 48 2.49 6.28 -8.82
N GLN A 49 3.32 6.44 -9.86
CA GLN A 49 3.04 5.76 -11.15
C GLN A 49 3.68 4.37 -11.25
N SER A 50 4.61 4.04 -10.35
CA SER A 50 5.26 2.73 -10.32
C SER A 50 4.76 1.92 -9.13
N PHE A 51 4.08 0.80 -9.42
CA PHE A 51 3.58 -0.14 -8.40
C PHE A 51 4.68 -0.57 -7.43
N THR A 52 5.87 -0.90 -7.93
CA THR A 52 7.01 -1.32 -7.10
C THR A 52 7.38 -0.29 -6.05
N ARG A 53 7.39 0.99 -6.40
CA ARG A 53 7.71 2.07 -5.45
C ARG A 53 6.60 2.28 -4.44
N ALA A 54 5.35 2.27 -4.90
CA ALA A 54 4.19 2.38 -4.02
C ALA A 54 4.14 1.21 -3.01
N TYR A 55 4.50 0.01 -3.46
CA TYR A 55 4.63 -1.17 -2.62
C TYR A 55 5.75 -1.04 -1.60
N LEU A 56 6.95 -0.60 -1.98
CA LEU A 56 8.04 -0.38 -1.04
C LEU A 56 7.67 0.64 0.05
N CYS A 57 7.11 1.79 -0.34
CA CYS A 57 6.66 2.81 0.62
C CYS A 57 5.56 2.30 1.55
N ALA A 58 4.60 1.54 1.02
CA ALA A 58 3.54 0.96 1.84
C ALA A 58 4.10 -0.12 2.78
N SER A 59 5.04 -0.94 2.30
CA SER A 59 5.70 -1.98 3.09
C SER A 59 6.53 -1.39 4.23
N ASP A 60 7.23 -0.28 3.99
CA ASP A 60 7.97 0.44 5.04
C ASP A 60 7.06 0.93 6.17
N ALA A 61 5.82 1.32 5.86
CA ALA A 61 4.85 1.73 6.86
C ALA A 61 4.38 0.56 7.75
N VAL A 62 4.29 -0.67 7.21
CA VAL A 62 3.92 -1.87 7.98
C VAL A 62 5.12 -2.63 8.57
N ALA A 63 6.34 -2.36 8.13
CA ALA A 63 7.56 -3.05 8.55
C ALA A 63 7.80 -3.06 10.07
N PRO A 64 7.61 -1.95 10.83
CA PRO A 64 7.77 -1.96 12.29
C PRO A 64 6.81 -2.93 12.98
N TYR A 65 5.57 -3.04 12.49
CA TYR A 65 4.57 -3.95 13.06
C TYR A 65 4.88 -5.41 12.73
N ARG A 66 5.41 -5.69 11.53
CA ARG A 66 5.93 -7.02 11.18
C ARG A 66 7.11 -7.42 12.04
N ALA A 67 8.00 -6.48 12.38
CA ALA A 67 9.12 -6.73 13.28
C ALA A 67 8.62 -7.12 14.68
N LEU A 68 7.64 -6.38 15.22
CA LEU A 68 7.01 -6.72 16.50
C LEU A 68 6.37 -8.14 16.50
N SER A 69 5.71 -8.52 15.39
CA SER A 69 5.14 -9.87 15.22
C SER A 69 6.22 -10.98 15.22
N LYS A 70 7.42 -10.68 14.72
CA LYS A 70 8.56 -11.63 14.71
C LYS A 70 9.30 -11.72 16.04
N ASP A 71 9.40 -10.61 16.78
CA ASP A 71 10.11 -10.54 18.05
C ASP A 71 9.39 -11.29 19.19
N ILE A 72 8.08 -11.55 19.03
CA ILE A 72 7.26 -12.29 19.99
C ILE A 72 6.56 -13.47 19.28
N PRO A 73 7.27 -14.58 19.00
CA PRO A 73 6.79 -15.67 18.15
C PRO A 73 5.49 -16.32 18.64
N ASP A 74 5.29 -16.38 19.96
CA ASP A 74 4.10 -16.98 20.58
C ASP A 74 2.83 -16.13 20.39
N THR A 75 2.98 -14.87 19.97
CA THR A 75 1.86 -13.95 19.67
C THR A 75 1.61 -13.78 18.18
N ARG A 76 2.29 -14.57 17.33
CA ARG A 76 2.10 -14.51 15.89
C ARG A 76 0.67 -14.93 15.53
N SER A 77 0.10 -14.23 14.56
CA SER A 77 -1.26 -14.48 14.09
C SER A 77 -1.29 -14.44 12.57
N ASP A 78 -1.65 -15.56 11.95
CA ASP A 78 -1.75 -15.68 10.50
C ASP A 78 -2.78 -14.69 9.92
N ILE A 79 -3.79 -14.33 10.72
CA ILE A 79 -4.78 -13.31 10.33
C ILE A 79 -4.13 -11.93 10.28
N VAL A 80 -3.33 -11.59 11.29
CA VAL A 80 -2.66 -10.29 11.36
C VAL A 80 -1.64 -10.18 10.24
N ASP A 81 -0.82 -11.21 10.03
CA ASP A 81 0.17 -11.25 8.96
C ASP A 81 -0.50 -11.12 7.58
N GLY A 82 -1.59 -11.86 7.33
CA GLY A 82 -2.36 -11.76 6.08
C GLY A 82 -2.99 -10.39 5.84
N ILE A 83 -3.44 -9.70 6.89
CA ILE A 83 -3.97 -8.33 6.79
C ILE A 83 -2.85 -7.33 6.52
N LEU A 84 -1.69 -7.46 7.17
CA LEU A 84 -0.53 -6.59 6.94
C LEU A 84 0.00 -6.73 5.49
N ASP A 85 0.01 -7.94 4.94
CA ASP A 85 0.31 -8.21 3.52
C ASP A 85 -0.76 -7.67 2.56
N PHE A 86 -2.00 -7.54 2.98
CA PHE A 86 -3.02 -6.91 2.15
C PHE A 86 -2.89 -5.40 2.16
N ILE A 87 -2.57 -4.79 3.30
CA ILE A 87 -2.48 -3.34 3.44
C ILE A 87 -1.42 -2.77 2.48
N ASP A 88 -0.24 -3.39 2.38
CA ASP A 88 0.81 -2.88 1.50
C ASP A 88 0.48 -3.09 0.01
N GLU A 89 -0.03 -4.26 -0.38
CA GLU A 89 -0.47 -4.54 -1.75
C GLU A 89 -1.64 -3.64 -2.19
N ALA A 90 -2.65 -3.46 -1.33
CA ALA A 90 -3.82 -2.63 -1.64
C ALA A 90 -3.46 -1.13 -1.68
N ALA A 91 -2.64 -0.64 -0.74
CA ALA A 91 -2.16 0.72 -0.76
C ALA A 91 -1.31 0.99 -2.02
N ALA A 92 -0.48 0.03 -2.42
CA ALA A 92 0.30 0.11 -3.65
C ALA A 92 -0.60 0.15 -4.89
N ALA A 93 -1.65 -0.67 -4.95
CA ALA A 93 -2.61 -0.71 -6.06
C ALA A 93 -3.35 0.63 -6.20
N VAL A 94 -3.83 1.20 -5.10
CA VAL A 94 -4.52 2.51 -5.09
C VAL A 94 -3.58 3.62 -5.56
N GLN A 95 -2.38 3.68 -4.98
CA GLN A 95 -1.38 4.69 -5.31
C GLN A 95 -0.95 4.59 -6.77
N ALA A 96 -0.73 3.37 -7.28
CA ALA A 96 -0.26 3.09 -8.63
C ALA A 96 -1.30 3.29 -9.74
N THR A 97 -2.55 3.60 -9.39
CA THR A 97 -3.64 3.78 -10.37
C THR A 97 -3.75 5.24 -10.77
N GLU A 98 -3.79 5.49 -12.08
CA GLU A 98 -3.90 6.84 -12.63
C GLU A 98 -5.28 7.45 -12.39
N LYS A 99 -5.29 8.74 -12.01
CA LYS A 99 -6.53 9.50 -11.77
C LYS A 99 -7.09 10.04 -13.08
N ASN A 100 -7.64 9.16 -13.90
CA ASN A 100 -8.29 9.45 -15.19
C ASN A 100 -9.74 8.92 -15.22
N ASP A 101 -10.44 9.08 -16.33
CA ASP A 101 -11.84 8.65 -16.49
C ASP A 101 -12.03 7.12 -16.33
N GLN A 102 -10.96 6.33 -16.46
CA GLN A 102 -10.95 4.87 -16.27
C GLN A 102 -10.49 4.43 -14.88
N PHE A 103 -10.25 5.38 -13.95
CA PHE A 103 -9.68 5.12 -12.62
C PHE A 103 -10.36 3.95 -11.90
N VAL A 104 -11.69 3.93 -11.84
CA VAL A 104 -12.44 2.89 -11.11
C VAL A 104 -12.23 1.50 -11.72
N SER A 105 -12.29 1.40 -13.05
CA SER A 105 -12.11 0.11 -13.75
C SER A 105 -10.68 -0.40 -13.62
N GLN A 106 -9.69 0.49 -13.73
CA GLN A 106 -8.28 0.13 -13.57
C GLN A 106 -7.95 -0.24 -12.12
N LEU A 107 -8.56 0.45 -11.16
CA LEU A 107 -8.42 0.14 -9.74
C LEU A 107 -9.03 -1.23 -9.41
N GLU A 108 -10.23 -1.52 -9.92
CA GLU A 108 -10.88 -2.82 -9.75
C GLU A 108 -10.02 -3.96 -10.29
N GLN A 109 -9.50 -3.82 -11.51
CA GLN A 109 -8.61 -4.82 -12.12
C GLN A 109 -7.34 -5.10 -11.28
N ARG A 110 -6.84 -4.08 -10.56
CA ARG A 110 -5.67 -4.21 -9.68
C ARG A 110 -6.01 -4.74 -8.30
N LEU A 111 -7.14 -4.34 -7.72
CA LEU A 111 -7.56 -4.75 -6.38
C LEU A 111 -8.19 -6.13 -6.34
N LEU A 112 -8.79 -6.58 -7.44
CA LEU A 112 -9.42 -7.91 -7.52
C LEU A 112 -8.44 -9.04 -7.15
N PRO A 113 -7.27 -9.19 -7.78
CA PRO A 113 -6.33 -10.26 -7.42
C PRO A 113 -5.78 -10.13 -5.99
N VAL A 114 -5.59 -8.90 -5.49
CA VAL A 114 -5.15 -8.65 -4.10
C VAL A 114 -6.22 -9.11 -3.10
N SER A 115 -7.48 -8.84 -3.41
CA SER A 115 -8.64 -9.26 -2.59
C SER A 115 -8.83 -10.78 -2.62
N GLU A 116 -8.66 -11.41 -3.78
CA GLU A 116 -8.70 -12.87 -3.93
C GLU A 116 -7.59 -13.55 -3.13
N ASN A 117 -6.36 -13.01 -3.17
CA ASN A 117 -5.22 -13.53 -2.41
C ASN A 117 -5.45 -13.39 -0.89
N LEU A 118 -5.98 -12.25 -0.43
CA LEU A 118 -6.38 -12.07 0.96
C LEU A 118 -7.36 -13.15 1.40
N LEU A 119 -8.42 -13.40 0.62
CA LEU A 119 -9.40 -14.44 0.93
C LEU A 119 -8.74 -15.83 0.96
N ALA A 120 -7.91 -16.15 -0.02
CA ALA A 120 -7.21 -17.43 -0.10
C ALA A 120 -6.30 -17.68 1.11
N ARG A 121 -5.63 -16.63 1.63
CA ARG A 121 -4.76 -16.72 2.81
C ARG A 121 -5.53 -16.78 4.11
N LEU A 122 -6.62 -16.02 4.24
CA LEU A 122 -7.36 -15.92 5.50
C LEU A 122 -8.37 -17.06 5.69
N LEU A 123 -8.97 -17.58 4.62
CA LEU A 123 -9.98 -18.64 4.70
C LEU A 123 -9.50 -19.89 5.46
N PRO A 124 -8.29 -20.44 5.20
CA PRO A 124 -7.74 -21.54 5.98
C PRO A 124 -7.64 -21.16 7.45
N SER A 125 -7.10 -19.97 7.74
CA SER A 125 -6.95 -19.44 9.10
C SER A 125 -8.27 -19.30 9.83
N PHE A 126 -9.38 -19.10 9.10
CA PHE A 126 -10.74 -19.00 9.65
C PHE A 126 -11.46 -20.33 9.81
N LEU A 127 -11.29 -21.25 8.85
CA LEU A 127 -12.06 -22.51 8.75
C LEU A 127 -11.35 -23.72 9.35
N GLN A 128 -10.01 -23.71 9.37
CA GLN A 128 -9.17 -24.82 9.83
C GLN A 128 -8.43 -24.41 11.11
N SER A 129 -9.13 -24.42 12.23
CA SER A 129 -8.59 -23.99 13.53
C SER A 129 -7.38 -24.81 14.02
N GLN A 130 -7.11 -25.99 13.43
CA GLN A 130 -6.02 -26.87 13.84
C GLN A 130 -4.67 -26.53 13.19
N THR A 131 -4.68 -25.82 12.06
CA THR A 131 -3.48 -25.48 11.28
C THR A 131 -3.11 -24.01 11.34
N ALA A 132 -3.99 -23.16 11.87
CA ALA A 132 -3.80 -21.72 11.97
C ALA A 132 -3.06 -21.35 13.26
N GLN A 133 -1.98 -20.58 13.14
CA GLN A 133 -1.34 -19.95 14.28
C GLN A 133 -2.07 -18.64 14.62
N LEU A 134 -2.61 -18.56 15.83
CA LEU A 134 -3.47 -17.47 16.27
C LEU A 134 -3.06 -17.03 17.66
N ALA A 135 -2.76 -15.74 17.82
CA ALA A 135 -2.38 -15.13 19.10
C ALA A 135 -3.44 -15.33 20.22
N ASN A 136 -4.72 -15.48 19.85
CA ASN A 136 -5.86 -15.57 20.79
C ASN A 136 -6.72 -16.82 20.53
N ALA A 137 -6.10 -17.99 20.36
CA ALA A 137 -6.80 -19.24 20.04
C ALA A 137 -7.94 -19.61 21.02
N GLU A 138 -7.84 -19.24 22.30
CA GLU A 138 -8.80 -19.60 23.35
C GLU A 138 -10.16 -18.90 23.23
N ASN A 139 -10.26 -17.77 22.53
CA ASN A 139 -11.50 -16.99 22.34
C ASN A 139 -12.25 -17.29 21.01
N ILE A 140 -11.81 -18.32 20.26
CA ILE A 140 -12.13 -18.48 18.82
C ILE A 140 -13.14 -19.62 18.53
N THR A 141 -13.74 -20.22 19.55
CA THR A 141 -14.53 -21.45 19.45
C THR A 141 -15.77 -21.41 18.52
N PRO A 142 -16.50 -20.29 18.32
CA PRO A 142 -17.57 -20.24 17.31
C PRO A 142 -17.17 -19.58 15.99
N ARG A 143 -15.88 -19.33 15.70
CA ARG A 143 -15.47 -18.57 14.50
C ARG A 143 -15.77 -19.30 13.19
N ALA A 144 -15.47 -20.59 13.10
CA ALA A 144 -15.74 -21.38 11.91
C ALA A 144 -17.25 -21.44 11.63
N GLU A 145 -18.08 -21.55 12.68
CA GLU A 145 -19.53 -21.52 12.57
C GLU A 145 -20.05 -20.17 12.10
N ARG A 146 -19.52 -19.05 12.63
CA ARG A 146 -19.86 -17.70 12.17
C ARG A 146 -19.54 -17.49 10.69
N ILE A 147 -18.36 -17.91 10.23
CA ILE A 147 -17.96 -17.77 8.83
C ILE A 147 -18.81 -18.69 7.93
N ARG A 148 -19.08 -19.93 8.35
CA ARG A 148 -19.99 -20.83 7.62
C ARG A 148 -21.40 -20.26 7.52
N HIS A 149 -21.90 -19.63 8.58
CA HIS A 149 -23.20 -18.96 8.57
C HIS A 149 -23.22 -17.79 7.58
N LEU A 150 -22.18 -16.95 7.54
CA LEU A 150 -22.05 -15.88 6.56
C LEU A 150 -22.02 -16.40 5.11
N ILE A 151 -21.29 -17.50 4.87
CA ILE A 151 -21.26 -18.16 3.55
C ILE A 151 -22.64 -18.69 3.18
N ALA A 152 -23.36 -19.32 4.12
CA ALA A 152 -24.70 -19.84 3.89
C ALA A 152 -25.71 -18.72 3.55
N GLN A 153 -25.60 -17.55 4.20
CA GLN A 153 -26.42 -16.38 3.89
C GLN A 153 -26.19 -15.86 2.46
N LEU A 154 -24.95 -15.91 1.95
CA LEU A 154 -24.63 -15.52 0.57
C LEU A 154 -25.23 -16.49 -0.47
N GLN A 155 -25.42 -17.76 -0.11
CA GLN A 155 -26.03 -18.78 -0.96
C GLN A 155 -27.57 -18.78 -0.90
N THR A 156 -28.16 -18.03 0.02
CA THR A 156 -29.61 -17.91 0.12
C THR A 156 -30.06 -16.86 -0.90
N PRO A 157 -30.86 -17.22 -1.93
CA PRO A 157 -31.26 -16.25 -2.94
C PRO A 157 -32.01 -15.11 -2.26
N ILE A 158 -31.56 -13.88 -2.48
CA ILE A 158 -32.29 -12.67 -2.11
C ILE A 158 -33.65 -12.77 -2.79
N ARG A 159 -34.71 -13.06 -2.02
CA ARG A 159 -36.08 -12.89 -2.50
C ARG A 159 -36.23 -11.41 -2.80
N LYS A 160 -36.27 -11.07 -4.09
CA LYS A 160 -36.79 -9.79 -4.54
C LYS A 160 -38.26 -9.76 -4.15
N GLU A 161 -38.62 -8.91 -3.20
CA GLU A 161 -39.98 -8.38 -3.07
C GLU A 161 -40.23 -7.30 -4.13
#